data_AF-A0AAU3HAK6-F1
#
_entry.id   AF-A0AAU3HAK6-F1
#
_cell.length_a   1.000
_cell.length_b   1.000
_cell.length_c   1.000
_cell.angle_alpha   90.00
_cell.angle_beta   90.00
_cell.angle_gamma   90.00
#
_symmetry.space_group_name_H-M   'P 1'
#
loop_
_entity.id
_entity.type
_entity.pdbx_description
1 polymer ?
#
loop_
_entity_poly.entity_id
_entity_poly.type
_entity_poly.pdbx_seq_one_letter_code
_entity_poly.pdbx_strand_id
1 'polypeptide(L)'
;MSFDAARDEWLSHGFVTLPGYLPAADLAPALGELDTMFPSADGFQDGTDPRRDRYLGDEFAGIRGFPFESLELSLLAVGDRLVRLARELLGEEICGSPRPRRGRSSPERPTTTRSCTATT
;
A
#
# COMPACT_ATOMS: atom_id res chain seq x y z
N MET A 1 -17.35 7.94 10.13
CA MET A 1 -17.59 6.48 10.05
C MET A 1 -16.85 5.83 11.22
N SER A 2 -17.43 4.85 11.91
CA SER A 2 -16.69 4.04 12.89
C SER A 2 -15.79 3.03 12.18
N PHE A 3 -14.77 2.51 12.88
CA PHE A 3 -13.91 1.47 12.31
C PHE A 3 -14.67 0.16 12.05
N ASP A 4 -15.64 -0.21 12.89
CA ASP A 4 -16.45 -1.41 12.67
C ASP A 4 -17.24 -1.32 11.36
N ALA A 5 -17.92 -0.19 11.13
CA ALA A 5 -18.63 0.03 9.87
C ALA A 5 -17.67 0.02 8.67
N ALA A 6 -16.47 0.59 8.82
CA ALA A 6 -15.46 0.58 7.77
C ALA A 6 -14.96 -0.83 7.44
N ARG A 7 -14.81 -1.65 8.47
CA ARG A 7 -14.41 -3.06 8.35
C ARG A 7 -15.49 -3.90 7.68
N ASP A 8 -16.77 -3.69 8.04
CA ASP A 8 -17.88 -4.38 7.40
C ASP A 8 -17.97 -4.05 5.90
N GLU A 9 -17.80 -2.77 5.53
CA GLU A 9 -17.76 -2.34 4.13
C GLU A 9 -16.58 -2.97 3.38
N TRP A 10 -15.38 -2.93 3.98
CA TRP A 10 -14.18 -3.59 3.44
C TRP A 10 -14.38 -5.09 3.21
N LEU A 11 -14.94 -5.81 4.19
CA LEU A 11 -15.17 -7.26 4.08
C LEU A 11 -16.24 -7.60 3.03
N SER A 12 -17.26 -6.75 2.89
CA SER A 12 -18.36 -6.92 1.93
C SER A 12 -17.94 -6.58 0.49
N HIS A 13 -17.20 -5.50 0.31
CA HIS A 13 -16.95 -4.91 -1.01
C HIS A 13 -15.49 -5.03 -1.50
N GLY A 14 -14.57 -5.41 -0.62
CA GLY A 14 -13.13 -5.44 -0.89
C GLY A 14 -12.48 -4.05 -0.92
N PHE A 15 -13.22 -2.99 -0.61
CA PHE A 15 -12.75 -1.62 -0.46
C PHE A 15 -13.65 -0.84 0.51
N VAL A 16 -13.15 0.27 1.04
CA VAL A 16 -13.92 1.22 1.86
C VAL A 16 -13.42 2.64 1.61
N THR A 17 -14.33 3.62 1.58
CA THR A 17 -13.96 5.04 1.45
C THR A 17 -14.00 5.75 2.80
N LEU A 18 -12.89 6.38 3.20
CA LEU A 18 -12.79 7.12 4.47
C LEU A 18 -12.50 8.61 4.22
N PRO A 19 -13.55 9.44 4.06
CA PRO A 19 -13.38 10.88 3.78
C PRO A 19 -12.56 11.56 4.87
N GLY A 20 -11.49 12.26 4.47
CA GLY A 20 -10.66 13.04 5.39
C GLY A 20 -9.92 12.21 6.45
N TYR A 21 -9.68 10.93 6.20
CA TYR A 21 -8.96 10.05 7.16
C TYR A 21 -7.55 10.57 7.49
N LEU A 22 -6.86 11.07 6.47
CA LEU A 22 -5.56 11.71 6.61
C LEU A 22 -5.75 13.23 6.74
N PRO A 23 -5.30 13.84 7.85
CA PRO A 23 -5.25 15.29 7.99
C PRO A 23 -4.39 15.94 6.89
N ALA A 24 -4.78 17.13 6.46
CA ALA A 24 -4.01 17.89 5.46
C ALA A 24 -2.56 18.16 5.90
N ALA A 25 -2.33 18.38 7.20
CA ALA A 25 -0.99 18.58 7.76
C ALA A 25 -0.10 17.33 7.60
N ASP A 26 -0.69 16.12 7.73
CA ASP A 26 0.03 14.86 7.58
C ASP A 26 0.36 14.56 6.09
N LEU A 27 -0.43 15.12 5.16
CA LEU A 27 -0.23 14.98 3.71
C LEU A 27 0.73 16.02 3.12
N ALA A 28 0.84 17.19 3.74
CA ALA A 28 1.54 18.34 3.15
C ALA A 28 3.00 18.07 2.75
N PRO A 29 3.84 17.37 3.56
CA PRO A 29 5.22 17.08 3.18
C PRO A 29 5.31 16.19 1.93
N ALA A 30 4.52 15.12 1.89
CA ALA A 30 4.47 14.19 0.76
C ALA A 30 3.97 14.86 -0.53
N LEU A 31 3.00 15.78 -0.43
CA LEU A 31 2.55 16.59 -1.55
C LEU A 31 3.66 17.52 -2.06
N GLY A 32 4.48 18.08 -1.17
CA GLY A 32 5.62 18.94 -1.52
C GLY A 32 6.73 18.21 -2.29
N GLU A 33 6.87 16.90 -2.09
CA GLU A 33 7.87 16.08 -2.80
C GLU A 33 7.29 15.33 -4.01
N LEU A 34 5.99 15.41 -4.26
CA LEU A 34 5.34 14.62 -5.33
C LEU A 34 5.93 14.91 -6.71
N ASP A 35 6.13 16.19 -7.01
CA ASP A 35 6.70 16.68 -8.29
C ASP A 35 8.19 16.37 -8.44
N THR A 36 8.87 15.83 -7.42
CA THR A 36 10.24 15.31 -7.56
C THR A 36 10.25 13.91 -8.16
N MET A 37 9.19 13.15 -7.95
CA MET A 37 9.10 11.72 -8.27
C MET A 37 8.28 11.43 -9.52
N PHE A 38 7.19 12.18 -9.69
CA PHE A 38 6.17 11.97 -10.69
C PHE A 38 6.11 13.15 -11.66
N PRO A 39 5.70 12.91 -12.92
CA PRO A 39 5.40 14.00 -13.83
C PRO A 39 4.22 14.82 -13.31
N SER A 40 4.23 16.13 -13.56
CA SER A 40 3.03 16.94 -13.34
C SER A 40 1.92 16.50 -14.29
N ALA A 41 0.65 16.76 -13.94
CA ALA A 41 -0.48 16.37 -14.78
C ALA A 41 -0.39 16.99 -16.19
N ASP A 42 -0.14 18.30 -16.27
CA ASP A 42 0.01 19.01 -17.55
C ASP A 42 1.25 18.51 -18.30
N GLY A 43 2.37 18.31 -17.60
CA GLY A 43 3.60 17.82 -18.19
C GLY A 43 3.50 16.39 -18.74
N PHE A 44 2.69 15.55 -18.09
CA PHE A 44 2.35 14.22 -18.55
C PHE A 44 1.46 14.25 -19.80
N GLN A 45 0.43 15.11 -19.79
CA GLN A 45 -0.55 15.20 -20.87
C GLN A 45 0.07 15.75 -22.16
N ASP A 46 0.85 16.83 -22.04
CA ASP A 46 1.39 17.55 -23.19
C ASP A 46 2.77 17.03 -23.63
N GLY A 47 3.33 16.05 -22.91
CA GLY A 47 4.60 15.41 -23.24
C GLY A 47 5.83 16.25 -22.92
N THR A 48 5.69 17.30 -22.10
CA THR A 48 6.79 18.20 -21.75
C THR A 48 7.61 17.69 -20.56
N ASP A 49 7.05 16.80 -19.73
CA ASP A 49 7.79 16.17 -18.64
C ASP A 49 8.50 14.89 -19.13
N PRO A 50 9.85 14.83 -19.11
CA PRO A 50 10.59 13.67 -19.59
C PRO A 50 10.33 12.40 -18.78
N ARG A 51 9.79 12.51 -17.55
CA ARG A 51 9.44 11.34 -16.72
C ARG A 51 8.18 10.64 -17.21
N ARG A 52 7.40 11.27 -18.09
CA ARG A 52 6.21 10.69 -18.74
C ARG A 52 6.51 9.34 -19.37
N ASP A 53 7.64 9.22 -20.06
CA ASP A 53 7.98 8.02 -20.84
C ASP A 53 8.00 6.75 -19.99
N ARG A 54 8.25 6.88 -18.68
CA ARG A 54 8.21 5.78 -17.71
C ARG A 54 6.84 5.09 -17.64
N TYR A 55 5.75 5.79 -17.93
CA TYR A 55 4.36 5.32 -17.75
C TYR A 55 3.69 4.88 -19.06
N LEU A 56 4.37 4.97 -20.20
CA LEU A 56 3.79 4.64 -21.52
C LEU A 56 3.94 3.16 -21.91
N GLY A 57 4.47 2.33 -21.00
CA GLY A 57 4.73 0.91 -21.23
C GLY A 57 3.52 0.02 -20.96
N ASP A 58 3.77 -1.11 -20.29
CA ASP A 58 2.73 -2.06 -19.88
C ASP A 58 1.94 -1.57 -18.65
N GLU A 59 1.04 -2.42 -18.14
CA GLU A 59 0.21 -2.11 -16.97
C GLU A 59 1.02 -1.89 -15.67
N PHE A 60 2.31 -2.24 -15.65
CA PHE A 60 3.22 -2.04 -14.54
C PHE A 60 4.21 -0.87 -14.76
N ALA A 61 4.13 -0.22 -15.92
CA ALA A 61 4.95 0.94 -16.25
C ALA A 61 4.74 2.06 -15.23
N GLY A 62 5.83 2.65 -14.75
CA GLY A 62 5.77 3.74 -13.78
C GLY A 62 5.75 3.33 -12.32
N ILE A 63 5.59 2.04 -11.99
CA ILE A 63 5.66 1.57 -10.60
C ILE A 63 7.05 1.84 -10.03
N ARG A 64 7.08 2.46 -8.85
CA ARG A 64 8.30 2.66 -8.06
C ARG A 64 8.29 1.70 -6.88
N GLY A 65 9.41 1.02 -6.66
CA GLY A 65 9.58 0.17 -5.48
C GLY A 65 9.64 1.01 -4.21
N PHE A 66 9.20 0.43 -3.11
CA PHE A 66 9.45 0.95 -1.77
C PHE A 66 10.83 0.46 -1.28
N PRO A 67 11.63 1.28 -0.57
CA PRO A 67 11.39 2.70 -0.28
C PRO A 67 11.48 3.58 -1.54
N PHE A 68 10.74 4.68 -1.54
CA PHE A 68 10.77 5.65 -2.63
C PHE A 68 12.04 6.52 -2.53
N GLU A 69 12.41 7.20 -3.62
CA GLU A 69 13.54 8.15 -3.60
C GLU A 69 13.20 9.41 -2.79
N SER A 70 11.91 9.74 -2.69
CA SER A 70 11.38 10.77 -1.79
C SER A 70 11.24 10.21 -0.37
N LEU A 71 11.82 10.94 0.58
CA LEU A 71 11.72 10.62 2.00
C LEU A 71 10.28 10.80 2.49
N GLU A 72 9.64 11.91 2.14
CA GLU A 72 8.31 12.24 2.64
C GLU A 72 7.23 11.29 2.10
N LEU A 73 7.35 10.84 0.85
CA LEU A 73 6.48 9.78 0.32
C LEU A 73 6.73 8.44 1.02
N SER A 74 7.98 8.12 1.36
CA SER A 74 8.31 6.89 2.09
C SER A 74 7.74 6.92 3.51
N LEU A 75 7.83 8.06 4.21
CA LEU A 75 7.27 8.27 5.54
C LEU A 75 5.74 8.23 5.54
N LEU A 76 5.09 8.81 4.52
CA LEU A 76 3.64 8.72 4.38
C LEU A 76 3.16 7.27 4.31
N ALA A 77 3.83 6.42 3.51
CA ALA A 77 3.45 5.01 3.33
C ALA A 77 3.51 4.18 4.62
N VAL A 78 4.35 4.57 5.58
CA VAL A 78 4.50 3.90 6.89
C VAL A 78 3.93 4.71 8.05
N GLY A 79 3.18 5.78 7.76
CA GLY A 79 2.63 6.66 8.79
C GLY A 79 1.62 5.96 9.71
N ASP A 80 1.63 6.33 10.99
CA ASP A 80 0.87 5.67 12.06
C ASP A 80 -0.62 5.48 11.73
N ARG A 81 -1.26 6.47 11.09
CA ARG A 81 -2.67 6.39 10.69
C ARG A 81 -2.89 5.27 9.67
N LEU A 82 -2.07 5.20 8.62
CA LEU A 82 -2.21 4.17 7.57
C LEU A 82 -1.86 2.78 8.11
N VAL A 83 -0.80 2.67 8.90
CA VAL A 83 -0.41 1.40 9.54
C VAL A 83 -1.50 0.90 10.49
N ARG A 84 -2.06 1.80 11.31
CA ARG A 84 -3.19 1.45 12.19
C ARG A 84 -4.41 1.02 11.38
N LEU A 85 -4.78 1.76 10.33
CA LEU A 85 -5.90 1.37 9.46
C LEU A 85 -5.67 -0.01 8.84
N ALA A 86 -4.47 -0.27 8.34
CA ALA A 86 -4.13 -1.55 7.74
C ALA A 86 -4.25 -2.69 8.76
N ARG A 87 -3.80 -2.49 10.01
CA ARG A 87 -3.95 -3.47 11.09
C ARG A 87 -5.41 -3.75 11.42
N GLU A 88 -6.25 -2.71 11.49
CA GLU A 88 -7.69 -2.86 11.76
C GLU A 88 -8.41 -3.61 10.64
N LEU A 89 -8.07 -3.35 9.37
CA LEU A 89 -8.75 -3.95 8.22
C LEU A 89 -8.23 -5.35 7.87
N LEU A 90 -6.92 -5.60 8.03
CA LEU A 90 -6.28 -6.85 7.60
C LEU A 90 -6.04 -7.84 8.76
N GLY A 91 -6.12 -7.39 10.02
CA GLY A 91 -5.68 -8.14 11.18
C GLY A 91 -4.16 -8.06 11.41
N GLU A 92 -3.67 -8.73 12.46
CA GLU A 92 -2.27 -8.58 12.91
C GLU A 92 -1.20 -9.14 11.94
N GLU A 93 -1.57 -9.94 10.94
CA GLU A 93 -0.62 -10.52 9.98
C GLU A 93 -0.54 -9.71 8.67
N ILE A 94 0.18 -8.58 8.71
CA ILE A 94 0.68 -7.91 7.48
C ILE A 94 2.06 -8.52 7.05
N CYS A 95 2.48 -9.63 7.67
CA CYS A 95 3.61 -10.40 7.16
C CYS A 95 3.14 -11.23 5.97
N GLY A 96 3.64 -10.92 4.77
CA GLY A 96 3.28 -11.58 3.52
C GLY A 96 3.16 -13.10 3.66
N SER A 97 1.93 -13.59 3.78
CA SER A 97 1.66 -15.01 3.85
C SER A 97 1.90 -15.61 2.46
N PRO A 98 2.68 -16.71 2.34
CA PRO A 98 2.84 -17.38 1.06
C PRO A 98 1.46 -17.87 0.62
N ARG A 99 0.95 -17.39 -0.51
CA ARG A 99 -0.28 -17.94 -1.09
C ARG A 99 -0.09 -19.45 -1.27
N PRO A 100 -1.01 -20.30 -0.77
CA PRO A 100 -0.91 -21.73 -1.00
C PRO A 100 -1.04 -21.99 -2.50
N ARG A 101 0.00 -22.58 -3.11
CA ARG A 101 -0.09 -23.09 -4.48
C ARG A 101 -1.22 -24.13 -4.52
N ARG A 102 -2.32 -23.81 -5.20
CA ARG A 102 -3.38 -24.77 -5.51
C ARG A 102 -2.78 -25.93 -6.33
N GLY A 103 -2.70 -27.11 -5.71
CA GLY A 103 -2.82 -28.40 -6.37
C GLY A 103 -1.57 -28.99 -7.03
N ARG A 104 -0.89 -29.88 -6.32
CA ARG A 104 -0.72 -31.28 -6.76
C ARG A 104 -0.73 -32.19 -5.54
N SER A 105 -1.63 -33.16 -5.59
CA SER A 105 -1.84 -34.21 -4.60
C SER A 105 -0.62 -35.12 -4.45
N SER A 106 -0.05 -35.19 -3.24
CA SER A 106 0.46 -36.43 -2.63
C SER A 106 0.77 -36.20 -1.15
N PRO A 107 0.59 -37.20 -0.27
CA PRO A 107 0.67 -37.04 1.18
C PRO A 107 2.10 -37.26 1.67
N GLU A 108 2.63 -36.40 2.56
CA GLU A 108 3.37 -36.81 3.76
C GLU A 108 4.03 -35.64 4.53
N ARG A 109 3.91 -35.75 5.87
CA ARG A 109 4.65 -35.15 7.01
C ARG A 109 4.22 -33.78 7.55
N PRO A 110 4.11 -33.66 8.90
CA PRO A 110 3.73 -32.42 9.56
C PRO A 110 4.94 -31.49 9.63
N THR A 111 4.88 -30.36 8.93
CA THR A 111 5.89 -29.31 9.06
C THR A 111 5.44 -28.32 10.13
N THR A 112 6.14 -28.36 11.25
CA THR A 112 6.23 -27.41 12.37
C THR A 112 5.57 -26.06 12.14
N THR A 113 4.51 -25.79 12.93
CA THR A 113 3.99 -24.45 13.18
C THR A 113 5.11 -23.58 13.73
N ARG A 114 5.62 -22.62 12.95
CA ARG A 114 6.42 -21.52 13.51
C ARG A 114 5.45 -20.55 14.17
N SER A 115 5.40 -20.61 15.50
CA SER A 115 4.77 -19.61 16.35
C SER A 115 5.59 -18.31 16.24
N CYS A 116 4.99 -17.25 15.73
CA CYS A 116 5.50 -15.89 15.89
C CYS A 116 5.10 -15.40 17.29
N THR A 117 5.99 -15.55 18.26
CA THR A 117 5.86 -14.87 19.54
C THR A 117 6.34 -13.43 19.39
N ALA A 118 5.42 -12.48 19.52
CA ALA A 118 5.75 -11.08 19.79
C ALA A 118 6.41 -10.98 21.17
N THR A 119 7.62 -10.42 21.23
CA THR A 119 8.25 -10.03 22.50
C THR A 119 7.92 -8.57 22.75
N THR A 120 7.38 -8.33 23.95
CA THR A 120 6.95 -7.06 24.56
C THR A 120 7.95 -5.92 24.45
#